data_AF-A0A250F753-F1
#
_entry.id   AF-A0A250F753-F1
#
_cell.length_a   1.000
_cell.length_b   1.000
_cell.length_c   1.000
_cell.angle_alpha   90.00
_cell.angle_beta   90.00
_cell.angle_gamma   90.00
#
_symmetry.space_group_name_H-M   'P 1'
#
loop_
_entity.id
_entity.type
_entity.pdbx_description
1 polymer ?
#
loop_
_entity_poly.entity_id
_entity_poly.type
_entity_poly.pdbx_seq_one_letter_code
_entity_poly.pdbx_strand_id
1 'polypeptide(L)'
;MKHSILIVLLSLIGIVAYSQEKQAKETYSEEEKLAMVEAKCEKGDSESCEKLYFYYLNRKKYDTEGQYIIKMVKKLKDLKRPKYVFMWGIATSEGHYATEIIPQDFLKGMKMVKEAADMDYPPAQMMIADFYSISEDSKGLRKAVYYLNCACESEYTPACETLIALGDFDKRIYNNELREKMWKAFDESGDKYLIRGRYDELRDKLRKEKFVNN
;
A
#
# COMPACT_ATOMS: atom_id res chain seq x y z
N MET A 1 -4.92 68.27 50.58
CA MET A 1 -4.39 68.31 49.20
C MET A 1 -3.51 67.09 48.96
N LYS A 2 -4.11 65.93 48.65
CA LYS A 2 -3.38 64.67 48.48
C LYS A 2 -4.07 63.81 47.43
N HIS A 3 -3.29 63.53 46.38
CA HIS A 3 -3.28 62.38 45.49
C HIS A 3 -4.55 61.51 45.41
N SER A 4 -5.39 61.82 44.43
CA SER A 4 -6.26 60.82 43.80
C SER A 4 -6.37 61.18 42.32
N ILE A 5 -6.40 60.16 41.46
CA ILE A 5 -6.56 60.23 39.99
C ILE A 5 -5.23 60.43 39.23
N LEU A 6 -4.39 59.39 39.15
CA LEU A 6 -3.45 59.25 38.00
C LEU A 6 -2.89 57.84 37.70
N ILE A 7 -3.42 56.74 38.28
CA ILE A 7 -2.81 55.40 38.09
C ILE A 7 -3.74 54.37 37.42
N VAL A 8 -4.99 54.68 37.07
CA VAL A 8 -5.91 53.66 36.50
C VAL A 8 -5.97 53.63 34.97
N LEU A 9 -5.31 54.54 34.24
CA LEU A 9 -5.45 54.65 32.79
C LEU A 9 -4.30 54.08 31.95
N LEU A 10 -3.27 53.49 32.56
CA LEU A 10 -2.14 52.88 31.83
C LEU A 10 -2.14 51.34 31.79
N SER A 11 -3.00 50.66 32.56
CA SER A 11 -3.12 49.19 32.49
C SER A 11 -4.14 48.70 31.45
N LEU A 12 -5.02 49.56 30.93
CA LEU A 12 -5.97 49.19 29.87
C LEU A 12 -5.39 49.30 28.46
N ILE A 13 -4.34 50.09 28.26
CA ILE A 13 -3.63 50.15 26.96
C ILE A 13 -2.69 48.95 26.79
N GLY A 14 -2.13 48.42 27.89
CA GLY A 14 -1.26 47.25 27.88
C GLY A 14 -1.95 45.92 27.57
N ILE A 15 -3.25 45.79 27.84
CA ILE A 15 -4.01 44.55 27.57
C ILE A 15 -4.50 44.52 26.11
N VAL A 16 -4.76 45.68 25.49
CA VAL A 16 -5.21 45.74 24.08
C VAL A 16 -4.05 45.57 23.09
N ALA A 17 -2.81 45.85 23.50
CA ALA A 17 -1.62 45.59 22.68
C ALA A 17 -1.20 44.10 22.69
N TYR A 18 -1.59 43.32 23.70
CA TYR A 18 -1.14 41.92 23.85
C TYR A 18 -2.08 40.89 23.19
N SER A 19 -3.26 41.28 22.71
CA SER A 19 -4.18 40.36 22.01
C SER A 19 -4.28 40.61 20.50
N GLN A 20 -3.40 41.46 19.95
CA GLN A 20 -3.19 41.56 18.50
C GLN A 20 -1.83 40.98 18.09
N GLU A 21 -1.41 39.90 18.74
CA GLU A 21 -0.72 38.82 18.01
C GLU A 21 -1.76 38.17 17.09
N LYS A 22 -2.15 38.98 16.09
CA LYS A 22 -2.83 38.57 14.89
C LYS A 22 -1.91 37.47 14.35
N GLN A 23 -2.29 36.22 14.54
CA GLN A 23 -1.81 35.10 13.75
C GLN A 23 -2.05 35.49 12.29
N ALA A 24 -1.09 36.22 11.71
CA ALA A 24 -0.98 36.40 10.30
C ALA A 24 -0.77 34.99 9.79
N LYS A 25 -1.83 34.42 9.23
CA LYS A 25 -1.79 33.10 8.59
C LYS A 25 -0.72 33.23 7.50
N GLU A 26 0.50 32.80 7.81
CA GLU A 26 1.64 32.92 6.89
C GLU A 26 1.19 32.32 5.57
N THR A 27 1.11 33.17 4.55
CA THR A 27 0.61 32.78 3.24
C THR A 27 1.82 32.33 2.45
N TYR A 28 2.18 31.07 2.62
CA TYR A 28 3.25 30.42 1.86
C TYR A 28 2.85 30.30 0.38
N SER A 29 3.81 30.52 -0.50
CA SER A 29 3.72 30.15 -1.91
C SER A 29 3.60 28.63 -2.06
N GLU A 30 3.16 28.18 -3.23
CA GLU A 30 3.08 26.74 -3.54
C GLU A 30 4.45 26.07 -3.52
N GLU A 31 5.51 26.79 -3.90
CA GLU A 31 6.89 26.30 -3.87
C GLU A 31 7.39 26.11 -2.43
N GLU A 32 7.10 27.07 -1.54
CA GLU A 32 7.44 26.95 -0.12
C GLU A 32 6.68 25.80 0.54
N LYS A 33 5.38 25.64 0.24
CA LYS A 33 4.60 24.50 0.73
C LYS A 33 5.18 23.17 0.26
N LEU A 34 5.58 23.07 -1.01
CA LEU A 34 6.22 21.87 -1.54
C LEU A 34 7.54 21.58 -0.82
N ALA A 35 8.41 22.58 -0.69
CA ALA A 35 9.70 22.44 -0.01
C ALA A 35 9.54 21.98 1.45
N MET A 36 8.50 22.46 2.16
CA MET A 36 8.18 22.00 3.51
C MET A 36 7.76 20.51 3.53
N VAL A 37 6.97 20.07 2.55
CA VAL A 37 6.56 18.66 2.42
C VAL A 37 7.78 17.79 2.07
N GLU A 38 8.64 18.24 1.15
CA GLU A 38 9.91 17.59 0.82
C GLU A 38 10.80 17.42 2.04
N ALA A 39 11.01 18.48 2.81
CA ALA A 39 11.83 18.44 4.03
C ALA A 39 11.27 17.47 5.09
N LYS A 40 9.95 17.36 5.22
CA LYS A 40 9.31 16.38 6.12
C LYS A 40 9.48 14.95 5.62
N CYS A 41 9.26 14.73 4.32
CA CYS A 41 9.49 13.42 3.72
C CYS A 41 10.96 12.99 3.87
N GLU A 42 11.91 13.90 3.69
CA GLU A 42 13.34 13.62 3.90
C GLU A 42 13.67 13.19 5.32
N LYS A 43 12.92 13.68 6.32
CA LYS A 43 13.00 13.25 7.72
C LYS A 43 12.26 11.94 8.02
N GLY A 44 11.69 11.28 7.01
CA GLY A 44 10.99 10.00 7.16
C GLY A 44 9.49 10.13 7.44
N ASP A 45 8.90 11.33 7.32
CA ASP A 45 7.45 11.47 7.45
C ASP A 45 6.73 10.81 6.27
N SER A 46 6.15 9.64 6.50
CA SER A 46 5.55 8.83 5.44
C SER A 46 4.34 9.51 4.79
N GLU A 47 3.59 10.32 5.54
CA GLU A 47 2.44 11.04 4.99
C GLU A 47 2.89 12.11 4.01
N SER A 48 3.92 12.89 4.36
CA SER A 48 4.52 13.85 3.43
C SER A 48 5.13 13.16 2.20
N CYS A 49 5.79 12.01 2.37
CA CYS A 49 6.28 11.24 1.22
C CYS A 49 5.15 10.75 0.31
N GLU A 50 4.02 10.32 0.88
CA GLU A 50 2.84 9.88 0.11
C GLU A 50 2.18 11.08 -0.61
N LYS A 51 2.15 12.27 0.01
CA LYS A 51 1.73 13.52 -0.65
C LYS A 51 2.61 13.85 -1.86
N LEU A 52 3.94 13.73 -1.74
CA LEU A 52 4.85 13.94 -2.87
C LEU A 52 4.63 12.91 -3.97
N TYR A 53 4.44 11.64 -3.62
CA TYR A 53 4.09 10.60 -4.59
C TYR A 53 2.87 10.99 -5.42
N PHE A 54 1.77 11.41 -4.79
CA PHE A 54 0.56 11.83 -5.50
C PHE A 54 0.75 13.15 -6.26
N TYR A 55 1.53 14.08 -5.70
CA TYR A 55 1.86 15.34 -6.36
C TYR A 55 2.53 15.10 -7.73
N TYR A 56 3.57 14.26 -7.77
CA TYR A 56 4.27 13.95 -9.03
C TYR A 56 3.43 13.05 -9.94
N LEU A 57 2.66 12.10 -9.40
CA LEU A 57 1.78 11.24 -10.21
C LEU A 57 0.75 12.07 -11.03
N ASN A 58 0.23 13.15 -10.44
CA ASN A 58 -0.81 13.98 -11.06
C ASN A 58 -0.27 15.01 -12.07
N ARG A 59 1.04 15.30 -12.08
CA ARG A 59 1.61 16.36 -12.93
C ARG A 59 1.93 15.94 -14.36
N LYS A 60 1.97 14.63 -14.66
CA LYS A 60 1.91 13.99 -16.01
C LYS A 60 2.65 14.71 -17.16
N LYS A 61 3.75 15.45 -16.93
CA LYS A 61 4.32 16.27 -18.02
C LYS A 61 5.72 15.90 -18.50
N TYR A 62 6.53 15.08 -17.81
CA TYR A 62 7.86 14.73 -18.32
C TYR A 62 8.35 13.34 -17.89
N ASP A 63 9.16 12.72 -18.76
CA ASP A 63 9.85 11.44 -18.59
C ASP A 63 10.72 11.39 -17.30
N THR A 64 11.19 12.56 -16.84
CA THR A 64 11.95 12.73 -15.59
C THR A 64 11.14 12.45 -14.31
N GLU A 65 9.80 12.48 -14.36
CA GLU A 65 8.94 12.20 -13.20
C GLU A 65 8.79 10.69 -12.92
N GLY A 66 9.00 9.82 -13.92
CA GLY A 66 8.98 8.36 -13.71
C GLY A 66 10.01 7.90 -12.68
N GLN A 67 11.22 8.46 -12.76
CA GLN A 67 12.28 8.25 -11.79
C GLN A 67 11.94 8.82 -10.41
N TYR A 68 11.25 9.96 -10.33
CA TYR A 68 10.76 10.51 -9.06
C TYR A 68 9.70 9.62 -8.41
N ILE A 69 8.73 9.12 -9.19
CA ILE A 69 7.71 8.19 -8.71
C ILE A 69 8.38 6.92 -8.17
N ILE A 70 9.35 6.36 -8.89
CA ILE A 70 10.11 5.19 -8.43
C ILE A 70 10.90 5.50 -7.15
N LYS A 71 11.56 6.67 -7.07
CA LYS A 71 12.27 7.11 -5.86
C LYS A 71 11.31 7.19 -4.68
N MET A 72 10.11 7.75 -4.87
CA MET A 72 9.08 7.82 -3.83
C MET A 72 8.56 6.45 -3.42
N VAL A 73 8.32 5.54 -4.37
CA VAL A 73 7.92 4.16 -4.08
C VAL A 73 8.99 3.45 -3.25
N LYS A 74 10.26 3.55 -3.62
CA LYS A 74 11.38 2.97 -2.85
C LYS A 74 11.44 3.55 -1.44
N LYS A 75 11.34 4.88 -1.30
CA LYS A 75 11.36 5.55 0.00
C LYS A 75 10.19 5.12 0.90
N LEU A 76 8.97 5.09 0.35
CA LEU A 76 7.77 4.65 1.09
C LEU A 76 7.81 3.15 1.44
N LYS A 77 8.41 2.32 0.58
CA LYS A 77 8.72 0.92 0.88
C LYS A 77 9.73 0.81 2.04
N ASP A 78 10.79 1.61 2.04
CA ASP A 78 11.79 1.62 3.12
C ASP A 78 11.17 2.09 4.45
N LEU A 79 10.18 2.99 4.39
CA LEU A 79 9.31 3.37 5.51
C LEU A 79 8.23 2.32 5.85
N LYS A 80 8.30 1.11 5.28
CA LYS A 80 7.39 -0.01 5.54
C LYS A 80 5.91 0.30 5.32
N ARG A 81 5.59 1.16 4.35
CA ARG A 81 4.20 1.41 3.96
C ARG A 81 3.68 0.22 3.12
N PRO A 82 2.65 -0.52 3.55
CA PRO A 82 2.32 -1.83 2.98
C PRO A 82 2.02 -1.81 1.47
N LYS A 83 1.25 -0.82 1.03
CA LYS A 83 0.98 -0.56 -0.39
C LYS A 83 2.26 -0.47 -1.23
N TYR A 84 3.29 0.20 -0.73
CA TYR A 84 4.52 0.44 -1.48
C TYR A 84 5.48 -0.74 -1.41
N VAL A 85 5.44 -1.50 -0.31
CA VAL A 85 6.10 -2.81 -0.23
C VAL A 85 5.48 -3.78 -1.24
N PHE A 86 4.15 -3.82 -1.34
CA PHE A 86 3.42 -4.60 -2.35
C PHE A 86 3.77 -4.18 -3.78
N MET A 87 3.67 -2.88 -4.10
CA MET A 87 3.98 -2.35 -5.43
C MET A 87 5.41 -2.68 -5.86
N TRP A 88 6.38 -2.52 -4.95
CA TRP A 88 7.78 -2.86 -5.24
C TRP A 88 8.00 -4.37 -5.35
N GLY A 89 7.26 -5.17 -4.58
CA GLY A 89 7.26 -6.63 -4.67
C GLY A 89 6.80 -7.12 -6.05
N ILE A 90 5.66 -6.61 -6.55
CA ILE A 90 5.18 -6.89 -7.92
C ILE A 90 6.25 -6.52 -8.94
N ALA A 91 6.75 -5.28 -8.88
CA ALA A 91 7.73 -4.80 -9.85
C ALA A 91 9.01 -5.63 -9.85
N THR A 92 9.49 -6.04 -8.67
CA THR A 92 10.69 -6.90 -8.54
C THR A 92 10.41 -8.28 -9.12
N SER A 93 9.19 -8.81 -8.95
CA SER A 93 8.77 -10.08 -9.53
C SER A 93 8.69 -10.04 -11.06
N GLU A 94 8.17 -8.94 -11.60
CA GLU A 94 7.93 -8.77 -13.05
C GLU A 94 9.16 -8.24 -13.80
N GLY A 95 10.11 -7.61 -13.10
CA GLY A 95 11.31 -7.02 -13.71
C GLY A 95 11.08 -5.63 -14.32
N HIS A 96 9.96 -4.98 -14.01
CA HIS A 96 9.70 -3.62 -14.47
C HIS A 96 8.79 -2.85 -13.50
N TYR A 97 8.90 -1.52 -13.52
CA TYR A 97 7.97 -0.60 -12.86
C TYR A 97 7.60 0.50 -13.86
N ALA A 98 6.34 0.54 -14.30
CA ALA A 98 5.93 1.34 -15.46
C ALA A 98 6.80 1.02 -16.69
N THR A 99 7.45 2.01 -17.32
CA THR A 99 8.35 1.85 -18.47
C THR A 99 9.78 1.48 -18.09
N GLU A 100 10.10 1.46 -16.79
CA GLU A 100 11.46 1.28 -16.31
C GLU A 100 11.76 -0.19 -16.03
N ILE A 101 12.85 -0.69 -16.60
CA ILE A 101 13.33 -2.05 -16.35
C ILE A 101 14.07 -2.07 -15.01
N ILE A 102 13.72 -3.02 -14.15
CA ILE A 102 14.42 -3.27 -12.90
C ILE A 102 14.89 -4.73 -12.82
N PRO A 103 15.94 -5.05 -12.06
CA PRO A 103 16.40 -6.44 -11.94
C PRO A 103 15.27 -7.36 -11.46
N GLN A 104 14.91 -8.33 -12.31
CA GLN A 104 13.86 -9.30 -12.01
C GLN A 104 14.36 -10.32 -10.99
N ASP A 105 13.59 -10.49 -9.92
CA ASP A 105 13.76 -11.54 -8.93
C ASP A 105 12.39 -11.94 -8.39
N PHE A 106 11.82 -12.97 -9.01
CA PHE A 106 10.49 -13.49 -8.69
C PHE A 106 10.35 -13.82 -7.19
N LEU A 107 11.29 -14.61 -6.65
CA LEU A 107 11.23 -15.08 -5.27
C LEU A 107 11.30 -13.92 -4.29
N LYS A 108 12.20 -12.97 -4.52
CA LYS A 108 12.32 -11.77 -3.68
C LYS A 108 11.08 -10.89 -3.79
N GLY A 109 10.54 -10.70 -4.99
CA GLY A 109 9.30 -9.98 -5.21
C GLY A 109 8.14 -10.58 -4.42
N MET A 110 7.93 -11.90 -4.53
CA MET A 110 6.86 -12.59 -3.81
C MET A 110 7.04 -12.58 -2.29
N LYS A 111 8.28 -12.59 -1.77
CA LYS A 111 8.54 -12.37 -0.35
C LYS A 111 8.09 -10.98 0.12
N MET A 112 8.27 -9.95 -0.69
CA MET A 112 7.78 -8.60 -0.37
C MET A 112 6.26 -8.50 -0.48
N VAL A 113 5.64 -9.15 -1.47
CA VAL A 113 4.17 -9.24 -1.54
C VAL A 113 3.63 -9.91 -0.26
N LYS A 114 4.27 -11.00 0.18
CA LYS A 114 3.92 -11.64 1.46
C LYS A 114 4.12 -10.72 2.65
N GLU A 115 5.25 -9.99 2.71
CA GLU A 115 5.49 -8.99 3.76
C GLU A 115 4.36 -7.97 3.82
N ALA A 116 3.89 -7.46 2.67
CA ALA A 116 2.76 -6.55 2.62
C ALA A 116 1.44 -7.20 3.07
N ALA A 117 1.20 -8.46 2.72
CA ALA A 117 0.05 -9.23 3.18
C ALA A 117 0.05 -9.43 4.72
N ASP A 118 1.24 -9.67 5.29
CA ASP A 118 1.44 -9.79 6.74
C ASP A 118 1.30 -8.43 7.47
N MET A 119 1.32 -7.31 6.74
CA MET A 119 0.99 -5.97 7.23
C MET A 119 -0.46 -5.57 6.94
N ASP A 120 -1.35 -6.56 6.82
CA ASP A 120 -2.79 -6.39 6.59
C ASP A 120 -3.16 -5.58 5.35
N TYR A 121 -2.34 -5.66 4.28
CA TYR A 121 -2.67 -5.03 3.01
C TYR A 121 -3.55 -5.94 2.14
N PRO A 122 -4.85 -5.64 1.96
CA PRO A 122 -5.78 -6.61 1.38
C PRO A 122 -5.48 -7.03 -0.06
N PRO A 123 -5.02 -6.14 -0.97
CA PRO A 123 -4.58 -6.56 -2.30
C PRO A 123 -3.41 -7.56 -2.27
N ALA A 124 -2.48 -7.41 -1.31
CA ALA A 124 -1.39 -8.36 -1.14
C ALA A 124 -1.87 -9.69 -0.57
N GLN A 125 -2.80 -9.65 0.39
CA GLN A 125 -3.42 -10.87 0.95
C GLN A 125 -4.16 -11.66 -0.15
N MET A 126 -4.91 -10.99 -1.02
CA MET A 126 -5.56 -11.61 -2.19
C MET A 126 -4.55 -12.26 -3.14
N MET A 127 -3.47 -11.55 -3.49
CA MET A 127 -2.42 -12.09 -4.37
C MET A 127 -1.68 -13.29 -3.75
N ILE A 128 -1.41 -13.25 -2.44
CA ILE A 128 -0.77 -14.36 -1.73
C ILE A 128 -1.72 -15.54 -1.54
N ALA A 129 -3.01 -15.30 -1.40
CA ALA A 129 -4.01 -16.35 -1.39
C ALA A 129 -4.02 -17.11 -2.72
N ASP A 130 -4.08 -16.39 -3.85
CA ASP A 130 -3.96 -17.00 -5.18
C ASP A 130 -2.64 -17.76 -5.32
N PHE A 131 -1.52 -17.16 -4.90
CA PHE A 131 -0.23 -17.83 -5.00
C PHE A 131 -0.13 -19.11 -4.16
N TYR A 132 -0.62 -19.12 -2.93
CA TYR A 132 -0.63 -20.33 -2.10
C TYR A 132 -1.60 -21.39 -2.61
N SER A 133 -2.65 -21.00 -3.34
CA SER A 133 -3.59 -21.95 -3.93
C SER A 133 -2.92 -22.88 -4.95
N ILE A 134 -1.75 -22.50 -5.47
CA ILE A 134 -0.96 -23.30 -6.41
C ILE A 134 -0.42 -24.59 -5.79
N SER A 135 -0.27 -24.63 -4.47
CA SER A 135 0.33 -25.75 -3.75
C SER A 135 -0.42 -27.06 -3.98
N GLU A 136 0.34 -28.15 -4.15
CA GLU A 136 -0.20 -29.50 -4.21
C GLU A 136 -0.62 -30.04 -2.85
N ASP A 137 -0.12 -29.45 -1.77
CA ASP A 137 -0.34 -29.93 -0.42
C ASP A 137 -1.47 -29.18 0.31
N SER A 138 -2.05 -29.86 1.29
CA SER A 138 -3.15 -29.30 2.10
C SER A 138 -2.73 -28.10 2.95
N LYS A 139 -1.44 -27.94 3.27
CA LYS A 139 -0.92 -26.83 4.09
C LYS A 139 -0.91 -25.53 3.27
N GLY A 140 -0.50 -25.58 2.01
CA GLY A 140 -0.54 -24.43 1.10
C GLY A 140 -1.97 -23.98 0.83
N LEU A 141 -2.88 -24.90 0.53
CA LEU A 141 -4.30 -24.56 0.36
C LEU A 141 -4.93 -23.98 1.65
N ARG A 142 -4.53 -24.45 2.83
CA ARG A 142 -4.90 -23.81 4.11
C ARG A 142 -4.42 -22.37 4.21
N LYS A 143 -3.15 -22.10 3.85
CA LYS A 143 -2.61 -20.73 3.80
C LYS A 143 -3.37 -19.87 2.80
N ALA A 144 -3.73 -20.44 1.64
CA ALA A 144 -4.49 -19.74 0.61
C ALA A 144 -5.84 -19.26 1.15
N VAL A 145 -6.62 -20.16 1.76
CA VAL A 145 -7.90 -19.83 2.39
C VAL A 145 -7.72 -18.85 3.55
N TYR A 146 -6.66 -18.98 4.35
CA TYR A 146 -6.36 -18.05 5.44
C TYR A 146 -6.22 -16.61 4.93
N TYR A 147 -5.32 -16.35 3.99
CA TYR A 147 -5.10 -15.00 3.47
C TYR A 147 -6.33 -14.46 2.71
N LEU A 148 -7.08 -15.35 2.05
CA LEU A 148 -8.33 -14.97 1.39
C LEU A 148 -9.37 -14.47 2.40
N ASN A 149 -9.51 -15.15 3.54
CA ASN A 149 -10.36 -14.69 4.64
C ASN A 149 -9.89 -13.35 5.19
N CYS A 150 -8.59 -13.17 5.47
CA CYS A 150 -8.06 -11.90 5.98
C CYS A 150 -8.36 -10.71 5.03
N ALA A 151 -8.24 -10.93 3.72
CA ALA A 151 -8.58 -9.91 2.73
C ALA A 151 -10.08 -9.56 2.78
N CYS A 152 -10.95 -10.55 2.87
CA CYS A 152 -12.39 -10.30 2.97
C CYS A 152 -12.81 -9.69 4.32
N GLU A 153 -12.17 -10.07 5.44
CA GLU A 153 -12.37 -9.44 6.76
C GLU A 153 -12.01 -7.95 6.73
N SER A 154 -11.09 -7.56 5.84
CA SER A 154 -10.75 -6.16 5.55
C SER A 154 -11.67 -5.51 4.51
N GLU A 155 -12.83 -6.12 4.24
CA GLU A 155 -13.86 -5.68 3.28
C GLU A 155 -13.36 -5.57 1.84
N TYR A 156 -12.31 -6.31 1.47
CA TYR A 156 -11.78 -6.31 0.11
C TYR A 156 -12.70 -7.09 -0.82
N THR A 157 -13.51 -6.37 -1.59
CA THR A 157 -14.63 -6.93 -2.39
C THR A 157 -14.24 -8.16 -3.23
N PRO A 158 -13.15 -8.15 -4.03
CA PRO A 158 -12.78 -9.33 -4.83
C PRO A 158 -12.54 -10.59 -3.98
N ALA A 159 -11.98 -10.44 -2.78
CA ALA A 159 -11.75 -11.57 -1.88
C ALA A 159 -13.06 -12.12 -1.31
N CYS A 160 -13.99 -11.25 -0.93
CA CYS A 160 -15.31 -11.68 -0.47
C CYS A 160 -16.12 -12.35 -1.58
N GLU A 161 -16.10 -11.82 -2.79
CA GLU A 161 -16.74 -12.44 -3.96
C GLU A 161 -16.15 -13.82 -4.25
N THR A 162 -14.83 -13.97 -4.12
CA THR A 162 -14.14 -15.26 -4.27
C THR A 162 -14.61 -16.26 -3.20
N LEU A 163 -14.74 -15.85 -1.93
CA LEU A 163 -15.26 -16.72 -0.86
C LEU A 163 -16.72 -17.12 -1.09
N ILE A 164 -17.55 -16.19 -1.56
CA ILE A 164 -18.95 -16.47 -1.92
C ILE A 164 -19.01 -17.49 -3.06
N ALA A 165 -18.19 -17.33 -4.09
CA ALA A 165 -18.11 -18.25 -5.22
C ALA A 165 -17.59 -19.64 -4.83
N LEU A 166 -16.68 -19.72 -3.84
CA LEU A 166 -16.25 -20.99 -3.26
C LEU A 166 -17.37 -21.73 -2.53
N GLY A 167 -18.30 -20.97 -1.94
CA GLY A 167 -19.43 -21.49 -1.18
C GLY A 167 -19.01 -22.29 0.04
N ASP A 168 -19.92 -23.13 0.54
CA ASP A 168 -19.61 -24.05 1.62
C ASP A 168 -18.74 -25.21 1.09
N PHE A 169 -17.52 -25.31 1.62
CA PHE A 169 -16.64 -26.46 1.43
C PHE A 169 -16.23 -27.05 2.79
N ASP A 170 -15.96 -28.35 2.82
CA ASP A 170 -15.48 -29.00 4.03
C ASP A 170 -14.08 -28.48 4.37
N LYS A 171 -13.98 -27.65 5.42
CA LYS A 171 -12.72 -27.09 5.92
C LYS A 171 -11.73 -28.14 6.46
N ARG A 172 -12.04 -29.44 6.38
CA ARG A 172 -11.11 -30.55 6.66
C ARG A 172 -10.48 -31.10 5.38
N ILE A 173 -11.06 -30.79 4.22
CA ILE A 173 -10.68 -31.36 2.92
C ILE A 173 -10.06 -30.27 2.05
N TYR A 174 -8.73 -30.20 2.09
CA TYR A 174 -7.93 -29.32 1.23
C TYR A 174 -7.26 -30.16 0.16
N ASN A 175 -7.89 -30.25 -1.01
CA ASN A 175 -7.52 -31.14 -2.10
C ASN A 175 -7.53 -30.40 -3.45
N ASN A 176 -7.31 -31.14 -4.54
CA ASN A 176 -7.31 -30.59 -5.89
C ASN A 176 -8.66 -29.99 -6.29
N GLU A 177 -9.79 -30.54 -5.84
CA GLU A 177 -11.12 -29.98 -6.15
C GLU A 177 -11.28 -28.57 -5.58
N LEU A 178 -10.86 -28.35 -4.33
CA LEU A 178 -10.85 -27.01 -3.73
C LEU A 178 -9.95 -26.07 -4.53
N ARG A 179 -8.76 -26.52 -4.94
CA ARG A 179 -7.84 -25.73 -5.75
C ARG A 179 -8.50 -25.23 -7.04
N GLU A 180 -9.10 -26.13 -7.82
CA GLU A 180 -9.75 -25.76 -9.09
C GLU A 180 -10.89 -24.76 -8.87
N LYS A 181 -11.68 -24.92 -7.79
CA LYS A 181 -12.71 -23.93 -7.44
C LYS A 181 -12.11 -22.58 -7.08
N MET A 182 -11.02 -22.55 -6.30
CA MET A 182 -10.31 -21.30 -5.94
C MET A 182 -9.81 -20.59 -7.18
N TRP A 183 -9.16 -21.31 -8.09
CA TRP A 183 -8.63 -20.76 -9.33
C TRP A 183 -9.71 -20.12 -10.19
N LYS A 184 -10.81 -20.83 -10.41
CA LYS A 184 -11.95 -20.28 -11.14
C LYS A 184 -12.49 -19.02 -10.47
N ALA A 185 -12.67 -19.05 -9.15
CA ALA A 185 -13.18 -17.91 -8.40
C ALA A 185 -12.23 -16.70 -8.46
N PHE A 186 -10.92 -16.91 -8.38
CA PHE A 186 -9.91 -15.85 -8.55
C PHE A 186 -9.99 -15.19 -9.93
N ASP A 187 -10.12 -15.97 -11.01
CA ASP A 187 -10.24 -15.44 -12.36
C ASP A 187 -11.53 -14.64 -12.58
N GLU A 188 -12.61 -15.03 -11.90
CA GLU A 188 -13.93 -14.37 -11.96
C GLU A 188 -14.05 -13.17 -11.00
N SER A 189 -13.17 -13.05 -10.00
CA SER A 189 -13.24 -12.05 -8.90
C SER A 189 -13.15 -10.58 -9.31
N GLY A 190 -12.80 -10.27 -10.54
CA GLY A 190 -12.61 -8.88 -10.96
C GLY A 190 -11.37 -8.18 -10.41
N ASP A 191 -10.52 -8.86 -9.63
CA ASP A 191 -9.34 -8.25 -9.02
C ASP A 191 -8.36 -7.74 -10.09
N LYS A 192 -7.99 -6.47 -10.00
CA LYS A 192 -7.13 -5.79 -10.97
C LYS A 192 -5.64 -6.17 -10.86
N TYR A 193 -5.23 -6.79 -9.75
CA TYR A 193 -3.87 -7.25 -9.51
C TYR A 193 -3.70 -8.73 -9.82
N LEU A 194 -4.78 -9.49 -9.94
CA LEU A 194 -4.75 -10.86 -10.45
C LEU A 194 -4.81 -10.86 -11.97
N ILE A 195 -3.88 -11.58 -12.60
CA ILE A 195 -3.79 -11.68 -14.06
C ILE A 195 -4.58 -12.89 -14.56
N ARG A 196 -5.79 -12.65 -15.07
CA ARG A 196 -6.69 -13.70 -15.57
C ARG A 196 -6.04 -14.57 -16.65
N GLY A 197 -6.19 -15.89 -16.55
CA GLY A 197 -5.80 -16.85 -17.60
C GLY A 197 -4.30 -16.89 -17.97
N ARG A 198 -3.46 -16.02 -17.37
CA ARG A 198 -1.99 -16.09 -17.50
C ARG A 198 -1.42 -17.27 -16.72
N TYR A 199 -2.23 -17.85 -15.83
CA TYR A 199 -1.76 -18.69 -14.76
C TYR A 199 -1.79 -20.19 -15.02
N ASP A 200 -2.32 -20.75 -16.11
CA ASP A 200 -2.24 -22.21 -16.26
C ASP A 200 -0.79 -22.68 -16.52
N GLU A 201 -0.15 -22.16 -17.57
CA GLU A 201 1.27 -22.44 -17.85
C GLU A 201 2.22 -21.88 -16.76
N LEU A 202 1.86 -20.72 -16.21
CA LEU A 202 2.67 -20.08 -15.16
C LEU A 202 2.50 -20.78 -13.81
N ARG A 203 1.32 -21.27 -13.42
CA ARG A 203 1.11 -22.04 -12.16
C ARG A 203 1.82 -23.37 -12.25
N ASP A 204 1.82 -24.05 -13.39
CA ASP A 204 2.60 -25.29 -13.56
C ASP A 204 4.10 -25.05 -13.41
N LYS A 205 4.61 -23.91 -13.89
CA LYS A 205 5.99 -23.49 -13.64
C LYS A 205 6.22 -23.15 -12.16
N LEU A 206 5.35 -22.34 -11.57
CA LEU A 206 5.46 -21.84 -10.19
C LEU A 206 5.25 -22.92 -9.13
N ARG A 207 4.47 -23.95 -9.42
CA ARG A 207 4.27 -25.10 -8.53
C ARG A 207 5.58 -25.85 -8.25
N LYS A 208 6.51 -25.80 -9.20
CA LYS A 208 7.86 -26.37 -9.06
C LYS A 208 8.79 -25.48 -8.23
N GLU A 209 8.39 -24.25 -7.91
CA GLU A 209 9.19 -23.30 -7.12
C GLU A 209 9.09 -23.57 -5.61
N LYS A 210 10.22 -23.41 -4.91
CA LYS A 210 10.32 -23.70 -3.47
C LYS A 210 9.48 -22.79 -2.57
N PHE A 211 9.01 -21.65 -3.06
CA PHE A 211 8.23 -20.69 -2.24
C PHE A 211 6.83 -21.19 -1.92
N VAL A 212 6.21 -21.95 -2.85
CA VAL A 212 4.88 -22.54 -2.67
C VAL A 212 4.90 -23.66 -1.63
N ASN A 213 6.01 -24.40 -1.57
CA ASN A 213 6.12 -25.67 -0.83
C ASN A 213 6.82 -25.55 0.54
N ASN A 214 7.08 -24.32 1.02
CA ASN A 214 7.66 -24.05 2.36
C ASN A 214 6.68 -23.27 3.27
#